data_AF-A0A3M1C6J8-F1
#
_entry.id   AF-A0A3M1C6J8-F1
#
_cell.length_a   1.000
_cell.length_b   1.000
_cell.length_c   1.000
_cell.angle_alpha   90.00
_cell.angle_beta   90.00
_cell.angle_gamma   90.00
#
_symmetry.space_group_name_H-M   'P 1'
#
loop_
_entity.id
_entity.type
_entity.pdbx_description
1 polymer ?
#
loop_
_entity_poly.entity_id
_entity_poly.type
_entity_poly.pdbx_seq_one_letter_code
_entity_poly.pdbx_strand_id
1 'polypeptide(L)'
;MTDAQIILFSLFALVFALLLWGRIRYDLVAFGALMAAVLLGVIEPKHAFAGFGHPATIIVALVLIVSAGLVRSGAVLLITRTLVDASRPLAAHIAIMGVIGG
;
A
#
# COMPACT_ATOMS: atom_id res chain seq x y z
N MET A 1 -15.85 -26.47 10.77
CA MET A 1 -14.87 -25.77 9.92
C MET A 1 -14.45 -26.75 8.85
N THR A 2 -14.53 -26.39 7.57
CA THR A 2 -14.05 -27.28 6.49
C THR A 2 -12.52 -27.26 6.48
N ASP A 3 -11.88 -28.35 6.06
CA ASP A 3 -10.41 -28.46 6.05
C ASP A 3 -9.76 -27.33 5.23
N ALA A 4 -10.36 -26.98 4.09
CA ALA A 4 -9.93 -25.86 3.26
C ALA A 4 -9.96 -24.51 4.01
N GLN A 5 -10.95 -24.30 4.86
CA GLN A 5 -11.12 -23.07 5.62
C GLN A 5 -10.08 -22.96 6.74
N ILE A 6 -9.74 -24.08 7.40
CA ILE A 6 -8.67 -24.14 8.40
C ILE A 6 -7.31 -23.82 7.75
N ILE A 7 -7.04 -24.39 6.57
CA ILE A 7 -5.80 -24.11 5.82
C ILE A 7 -5.74 -22.63 5.43
N LEU A 8 -6.84 -22.05 4.95
CA LEU A 8 -6.87 -20.63 4.58
C LEU A 8 -6.63 -19.71 5.78
N PHE A 9 -7.29 -19.94 6.92
CA PHE A 9 -7.11 -19.13 8.11
C PHE A 9 -5.71 -19.26 8.72
N SER A 10 -5.15 -20.48 8.75
CA SER A 10 -3.78 -20.69 9.21
C SER A 10 -2.75 -20.01 8.30
N LEU A 11 -2.95 -20.05 6.98
CA LEU A 11 -2.12 -19.31 6.03
C LEU A 11 -2.18 -17.80 6.29
N PHE A 12 -3.38 -17.22 6.47
CA PHE A 12 -3.50 -15.80 6.78
C PHE A 12 -2.84 -15.44 8.11
N ALA A 13 -3.06 -16.22 9.17
CA ALA A 13 -2.42 -15.97 10.46
C ALA A 13 -0.89 -15.98 10.35
N LEU A 14 -0.32 -16.94 9.60
CA LEU A 14 1.11 -17.01 9.33
C LEU A 14 1.61 -15.78 8.56
N VAL A 15 0.91 -15.39 7.50
CA VAL A 15 1.28 -14.22 6.68
C VAL A 15 1.25 -12.95 7.51
N PHE A 16 0.18 -12.71 8.26
CA PHE A 16 0.11 -11.55 9.14
C PHE A 16 1.23 -11.57 10.17
N ALA A 17 1.49 -12.69 10.84
CA ALA A 17 2.59 -12.79 11.78
C ALA A 17 3.96 -12.45 11.13
N LEU A 18 4.21 -12.94 9.91
CA LEU A 18 5.44 -12.65 9.16
C LEU A 18 5.54 -11.18 8.72
N LEU A 19 4.42 -10.58 8.28
CA LEU A 19 4.38 -9.17 7.91
C LEU A 19 4.56 -8.26 9.14
N LEU A 20 3.98 -8.60 10.28
CA LEU A 20 4.17 -7.86 11.54
C LEU A 20 5.59 -8.02 12.10
N TRP A 21 6.22 -9.20 11.94
CA TRP A 21 7.58 -9.44 12.43
C TRP A 21 8.62 -8.52 11.76
N GLY A 22 8.38 -8.09 10.52
CA GLY A 22 9.15 -7.04 9.83
C GLY A 22 10.61 -7.36 9.51
N ARG A 23 11.11 -8.57 9.83
CA ARG A 23 12.50 -8.98 9.57
C ARG A 23 12.75 -9.40 8.12
N ILE A 24 11.73 -9.97 7.47
CA ILE A 24 11.79 -10.42 6.07
C ILE A 24 11.16 -9.33 5.20
N ARG A 25 11.74 -9.08 4.03
CA ARG A 25 11.14 -8.17 3.04
C ARG A 25 9.69 -8.56 2.76
N TYR A 26 8.78 -7.60 2.84
CA TYR A 26 7.34 -7.80 2.64
C TYR A 26 7.01 -8.51 1.31
N ASP A 27 7.73 -8.15 0.25
CA ASP A 27 7.57 -8.78 -1.09
C ASP A 27 7.84 -10.29 -1.05
N LEU A 28 8.86 -10.70 -0.29
CA LEU A 28 9.27 -12.11 -0.21
C LEU A 28 8.27 -12.92 0.63
N VAL A 29 7.72 -12.32 1.68
CA VAL A 29 6.64 -12.91 2.48
C VAL A 29 5.39 -13.11 1.63
N ALA A 30 4.97 -12.09 0.88
CA ALA A 30 3.81 -12.14 0.01
C ALA A 30 3.97 -13.20 -1.11
N PHE A 31 5.13 -13.24 -1.75
CA PHE A 31 5.42 -14.23 -2.80
C PHE A 31 5.47 -15.66 -2.24
N GLY A 32 6.11 -15.86 -1.09
CA GLY A 32 6.15 -17.17 -0.42
C GLY A 32 4.76 -17.66 -0.01
N ALA A 33 3.90 -16.77 0.48
CA ALA A 33 2.52 -17.08 0.82
C ALA A 33 1.69 -17.49 -0.40
N LEU A 34 1.85 -16.78 -1.52
CA LEU A 34 1.20 -17.13 -2.78
C LEU A 34 1.63 -18.51 -3.27
N MET A 35 2.93 -18.83 -3.21
CA MET A 35 3.45 -20.14 -3.56
C MET A 35 2.89 -21.24 -2.64
N ALA A 36 2.86 -21.02 -1.33
CA ALA A 36 2.28 -21.96 -0.38
C ALA A 36 0.80 -22.21 -0.65
N ALA A 37 0.01 -21.17 -0.94
CA ALA A 37 -1.42 -21.30 -1.27
C ALA A 37 -1.68 -22.16 -2.52
N VAL A 38 -0.85 -21.99 -3.56
CA VAL A 38 -0.96 -22.77 -4.80
C VAL A 38 -0.51 -24.21 -4.58
N LEU A 39 0.59 -24.44 -3.86
CA LEU A 39 1.10 -25.78 -3.56
C LEU A 39 0.16 -26.58 -2.66
N LEU A 40 -0.53 -25.93 -1.71
CA LEU A 40 -1.55 -26.55 -0.86
C LEU A 40 -2.87 -26.80 -1.61
N GLY A 41 -2.99 -26.39 -2.87
CA GLY A 41 -4.20 -26.58 -3.70
C GLY A 41 -5.39 -25.72 -3.29
N VAL A 42 -5.19 -24.74 -2.40
CA VAL A 42 -6.24 -23.80 -1.95
C VAL A 42 -6.60 -22.83 -3.07
N ILE A 43 -5.63 -22.49 -3.93
CA ILE A 43 -5.82 -21.62 -5.09
C ILE A 43 -5.37 -22.35 -6.34
N GLU A 44 -6.25 -22.39 -7.34
CA GLU A 44 -5.93 -22.99 -8.64
C GLU A 44 -4.81 -22.16 -9.33
N PRO A 45 -3.76 -22.79 -9.91
CA PRO A 45 -2.60 -22.07 -10.44
C PRO A 45 -2.96 -20.98 -11.46
N LYS A 46 -4.01 -21.21 -12.27
CA LYS A 46 -4.53 -20.26 -13.25
C LYS A 46 -5.10 -18.97 -12.64
N HIS A 47 -5.49 -19.02 -11.37
CA HIS A 47 -6.06 -17.90 -10.62
C HIS A 47 -5.09 -17.28 -9.61
N ALA A 48 -3.89 -17.85 -9.44
CA ALA A 48 -2.90 -17.37 -8.47
C ALA A 48 -2.57 -15.87 -8.62
N PHE A 49 -2.44 -15.39 -9.86
CA PHE A 49 -2.10 -14.00 -10.15
C PHE A 49 -3.31 -13.09 -10.41
N ALA A 50 -4.55 -13.60 -10.25
CA ALA A 50 -5.75 -12.80 -10.51
C ALA A 50 -5.82 -11.54 -9.62
N GLY A 51 -5.22 -11.58 -8.43
CA GLY A 51 -5.12 -10.43 -7.54
C GLY A 51 -4.26 -9.28 -8.07
N PHE A 52 -3.26 -9.54 -8.93
CA PHE A 52 -2.41 -8.48 -9.49
C PHE A 52 -3.15 -7.61 -10.51
N GLY A 53 -4.12 -8.19 -11.22
CA GLY A 53 -4.98 -7.46 -12.17
C GLY A 53 -6.20 -6.80 -11.50
N HIS A 54 -6.31 -6.85 -10.17
CA HIS A 54 -7.43 -6.25 -9.47
C HIS A 54 -7.35 -4.71 -9.57
N PRO A 55 -8.48 -3.99 -9.79
CA PRO A 55 -8.44 -2.53 -9.90
C PRO A 55 -7.74 -1.84 -8.74
N ALA A 56 -7.86 -2.35 -7.51
CA ALA A 56 -7.20 -1.75 -6.35
C ALA A 56 -5.66 -1.80 -6.42
N THR A 57 -5.05 -2.91 -6.88
CA THR A 57 -3.58 -3.01 -7.00
C THR A 57 -3.05 -2.08 -8.09
N ILE A 58 -3.78 -1.99 -9.19
CA ILE A 58 -3.45 -1.08 -10.30
C ILE A 58 -3.54 0.38 -9.84
N ILE A 59 -4.56 0.76 -9.09
CA ILE A 59 -4.70 2.11 -8.54
C ILE A 59 -3.50 2.48 -7.67
N VAL A 60 -3.05 1.59 -6.77
CA VAL A 60 -1.87 1.84 -5.93
C VAL A 60 -0.63 2.07 -6.80
N ALA A 61 -0.41 1.23 -7.82
CA ALA A 61 0.71 1.40 -8.75
C ALA A 61 0.65 2.75 -9.47
N LEU A 62 -0.54 3.15 -9.96
CA LEU A 62 -0.75 4.44 -10.62
C LEU A 62 -0.50 5.61 -9.67
N VAL A 63 -0.97 5.54 -8.42
CA VAL A 63 -0.73 6.58 -7.41
C VAL A 63 0.77 6.75 -7.15
N LEU A 64 1.53 5.65 -7.05
CA LEU A 64 2.99 5.71 -6.90
C LEU A 64 3.66 6.37 -8.12
N ILE A 65 3.23 6.02 -9.34
CA ILE A 65 3.75 6.62 -10.58
C ILE A 65 3.43 8.11 -10.64
N VAL A 66 2.18 8.51 -10.35
CA VAL A 66 1.73 9.91 -10.35
C VAL A 66 2.50 10.70 -9.30
N SER A 67 2.67 10.15 -8.09
CA SER A 67 3.46 10.77 -7.01
C SER A 67 4.90 11.03 -7.47
N ALA A 68 5.56 10.01 -8.04
CA ALA A 68 6.92 10.16 -8.57
C ALA A 68 7.00 11.19 -9.71
N GLY A 69 6.00 11.22 -10.60
CA GLY A 69 5.90 12.18 -11.70
C GLY A 69 5.73 13.62 -11.23
N LEU A 70 4.91 13.86 -10.21
CA LEU A 70 4.72 15.17 -9.59
C LEU A 70 5.99 15.67 -8.88
N VAL A 71 6.71 14.77 -8.19
CA VAL A 71 7.99 15.11 -7.54
C VAL A 71 9.04 15.46 -8.59
N ARG A 72 9.16 14.65 -9.65
CA ARG A 72 10.19 14.84 -10.69
C ARG A 72 9.92 16.05 -11.58
N SER A 73 8.66 16.42 -11.79
CA SER A 73 8.28 17.62 -12.55
C SER A 73 8.43 18.93 -11.75
N GLY A 74 8.70 18.87 -10.44
CA GLY A 74 8.73 20.05 -9.59
C GLY A 74 7.34 20.66 -9.33
N ALA A 75 6.26 20.01 -9.78
CA ALA A 75 4.89 20.44 -9.51
C ALA A 75 4.60 20.52 -8.01
N VAL A 76 5.12 19.54 -7.24
CA VAL A 76 5.05 19.58 -5.77
C VAL A 76 5.71 20.84 -5.23
N LEU A 77 6.87 21.23 -5.76
CA LEU A 77 7.59 22.43 -5.32
C LEU A 77 6.85 23.73 -5.66
N LEU A 78 6.17 23.80 -6.81
CA LEU A 78 5.33 24.94 -7.19
C LEU A 78 4.15 25.09 -6.21
N ILE A 79 3.49 23.99 -5.88
CA ILE A 79 2.38 23.95 -4.92
C ILE A 79 2.88 24.34 -3.52
N THR A 80 4.02 23.81 -3.06
CA THR A 80 4.58 24.15 -1.76
C THR A 80 5.01 25.61 -1.71
N ARG A 81 5.58 26.19 -2.77
CA ARG A 81 5.97 27.61 -2.80
C ARG A 81 4.79 28.58 -2.80
N THR A 82 3.65 28.22 -3.39
CA THR A 82 2.46 29.07 -3.39
C THR A 82 1.63 28.93 -2.12
N LEU A 83 1.67 27.77 -1.46
CA LEU A 83 0.93 27.51 -0.22
C LEU A 83 1.73 27.75 1.07
N VAL A 84 3.05 27.58 1.04
CA VAL A 84 3.93 27.78 2.21
C VAL A 84 4.62 29.13 2.10
N ASP A 85 4.00 30.12 2.74
CA ASP A 85 4.53 31.46 2.88
C ASP A 85 5.07 31.64 4.31
N ALA A 86 6.40 31.47 4.47
CA ALA A 86 7.09 31.49 5.76
C ALA A 86 7.14 32.88 6.42
N SER A 87 6.75 33.94 5.70
CA SER A 87 6.67 35.31 6.22
C SER A 87 5.36 35.61 6.98
N ARG A 88 4.42 34.65 7.03
CA ARG A 88 3.13 34.85 7.70
C ARG A 88 3.24 34.61 9.21
N PRO A 89 2.58 35.43 10.04
CA PRO A 89 2.57 35.21 11.49
C PRO A 89 2.02 33.82 11.80
N LEU A 90 2.65 33.13 12.76
CA LEU A 90 2.34 31.75 13.18
C LEU A 90 0.84 31.48 13.34
N ALA A 91 0.08 32.45 13.85
CA ALA A 91 -1.37 32.34 14.02
C ALA A 91 -2.13 32.18 12.68
N ALA A 92 -1.73 32.90 11.64
CA ALA A 92 -2.35 32.80 10.32
C ALA A 92 -2.00 31.47 9.62
N HIS A 93 -0.79 30.96 9.86
CA HIS A 93 -0.36 29.67 9.31
C HIS A 93 -1.13 28.49 9.97
N ILE A 94 -1.31 28.54 11.30
CA ILE A 94 -2.10 27.56 12.06
C ILE A 94 -3.57 27.60 11.66
N ALA A 95 -4.14 28.80 11.48
CA ALA A 95 -5.55 28.96 11.09
C ALA A 95 -5.83 28.37 9.69
N ILE A 96 -4.95 28.58 8.72
CA ILE A 96 -5.14 28.08 7.34
C ILE A 96 -4.92 26.55 7.29
N MET A 97 -3.88 26.03 7.94
CA MET A 97 -3.66 24.57 8.01
C MET A 97 -4.80 23.86 8.74
N GLY A 98 -5.36 24.45 9.80
CA GLY A 98 -6.50 23.90 10.54
C GLY A 98 -7.82 23.94 9.76
N VAL A 99 -8.00 24.92 8.88
CA VAL A 99 -9.22 25.04 8.05
C VAL A 99 -9.16 24.17 6.80
N ILE A 100 -7.98 23.97 6.20
CA ILE A 100 -7.81 23.15 4.98
C ILE A 100 -7.65 21.66 5.31
N GLY A 101 -7.12 21.32 6.49
CA GLY A 101 -6.93 19.94 6.94
C GLY A 101 -8.10 19.32 7.72
N GLY A 102 -9.18 20.09 7.96
CA GLY A 102 -10.41 19.67 8.65
C GLY A 102 -11.49 19.22 7.68
#